data_AF-A0AAJ2T9V5-F1
#
_entry.id   AF-A0AAJ2T9V5-F1
#
_cell.length_a   1.000
_cell.length_b   1.000
_cell.length_c   1.000
_cell.angle_alpha   90.00
_cell.angle_beta   90.00
_cell.angle_gamma   90.00
#
_symmetry.space_group_name_H-M   'P 1'
#
loop_
_entity.id
_entity.type
_entity.pdbx_description
1 polymer ?
#
loop_
_entity_poly.entity_id
_entity_poly.type
_entity_poly.pdbx_seq_one_letter_code
_entity_poly.pdbx_strand_id
1 'polypeptide(L)'
;MVIIAKPKKFNLRLMVQIFFFTLIALISVNKTLAATGMGIPFLSTASLHALCPFGGVETLFSLVTTGLFIPKTQISAVILMGLVFLLALLFGPVFCGWVCPLGAFQEWIGKIGKKLFKKRYNHFVPTKVDKVLRYLRYGVLVWVLTVTAVSGTLLFVNLDPYHALFKFWTGTVALPALILLVFITIGSLFVERPWCKYTCPYGALLGLFNKIRIFKIRRKTETCVSCQKCSRSCPMNIDVCRNETVSSLSCISCYECTSDRNCPKAETLLVQATQKSPQVSIAVVAIVMLTVFIGGIVGSMALGIWSSKTNDQGSGGKNNGNGQKIKVEMQEEVTD
;
A
#
# COMPACT_ATOMS: atom_id res chain seq x y z
N MET A 1 14.68 -28.12 -34.39
CA MET A 1 14.54 -27.62 -33.00
C MET A 1 14.03 -26.18 -33.08
N VAL A 2 12.70 -25.98 -33.10
CA VAL A 2 12.12 -24.63 -33.24
C VAL A 2 12.23 -23.94 -31.89
N ILE A 3 13.23 -23.06 -31.75
CA ILE A 3 13.29 -22.09 -30.67
C ILE A 3 12.18 -21.08 -30.97
N ILE A 4 10.95 -21.39 -30.53
CA ILE A 4 9.88 -20.40 -30.49
C ILE A 4 10.34 -19.35 -29.49
N ALA A 5 10.85 -18.23 -30.02
CA ALA A 5 11.13 -17.05 -29.23
C ALA A 5 9.84 -16.69 -28.48
N LYS A 6 9.82 -16.90 -27.15
CA LYS A 6 8.68 -16.52 -26.33
C LYS A 6 8.42 -15.03 -26.57
N PRO A 7 7.21 -14.62 -26.97
CA PRO A 7 6.91 -13.20 -27.17
C PRO A 7 7.28 -12.43 -25.89
N LYS A 8 7.82 -11.21 -26.02
CA LYS A 8 8.09 -10.31 -24.89
C LYS A 8 6.79 -10.16 -24.09
N LYS A 9 6.61 -10.97 -23.04
CA LYS A 9 5.39 -10.94 -22.23
C LYS A 9 5.31 -9.59 -21.55
N PHE A 10 4.27 -8.82 -21.82
CA PHE A 10 4.01 -7.56 -21.16
C PHE A 10 3.90 -7.78 -19.64
N ASN A 11 4.63 -6.97 -18.86
CA ASN A 11 4.54 -7.00 -17.40
C ASN A 11 3.35 -6.15 -16.97
N LEU A 12 2.14 -6.69 -17.07
CA LEU A 12 0.91 -5.97 -16.68
C LEU A 12 1.04 -5.35 -15.28
N ARG A 13 1.62 -6.10 -14.32
CA ARG A 13 1.88 -5.61 -12.96
C ARG A 13 2.81 -4.40 -12.91
N LEU A 14 3.89 -4.40 -13.69
CA LEU A 14 4.82 -3.27 -13.74
C LEU A 14 4.15 -2.04 -14.35
N MET A 15 3.33 -2.23 -15.39
CA MET A 15 2.59 -1.14 -16.02
C MET A 15 1.60 -0.49 -15.05
N VAL A 16 0.83 -1.30 -14.31
CA VAL A 16 -0.08 -0.81 -13.27
C VAL A 16 0.69 -0.06 -12.16
N GLN A 17 1.82 -0.60 -11.69
CA GLN A 17 2.66 0.06 -10.69
C GLN A 17 3.18 1.42 -11.17
N ILE A 18 3.69 1.50 -12.40
CA ILE A 18 4.19 2.76 -12.98
C ILE A 18 3.04 3.76 -13.13
N PHE A 19 1.89 3.33 -13.62
CA PHE A 19 0.71 4.18 -13.77
C PHE A 19 0.31 4.83 -12.45
N PHE A 20 0.12 4.04 -11.38
CA PHE A 20 -0.27 4.57 -10.07
C PHE A 20 0.84 5.41 -9.42
N PHE A 21 2.11 5.02 -9.57
CA PHE A 21 3.23 5.79 -9.05
C PHE A 21 3.29 7.19 -9.71
N THR A 22 3.21 7.25 -11.03
CA THR A 22 3.21 8.52 -11.79
C THR A 22 1.98 9.37 -11.46
N LEU A 23 0.80 8.75 -11.35
CA LEU A 23 -0.43 9.44 -10.96
C LEU A 23 -0.29 10.13 -9.58
N ILE A 24 0.20 9.39 -8.57
CA ILE A 24 0.37 9.93 -7.21
C ILE A 24 1.49 10.98 -7.16
N ALA A 25 2.59 10.76 -7.89
CA ALA A 25 3.66 11.75 -8.01
C ALA A 25 3.16 13.06 -8.62
N LEU A 26 2.35 12.99 -9.69
CA LEU A 26 1.76 14.16 -10.35
C LEU A 26 0.80 14.91 -9.41
N ILE A 27 -0.02 14.19 -8.64
CA ILE A 27 -0.88 14.79 -7.59
C ILE A 27 -0.03 15.51 -6.53
N SER A 28 1.07 14.90 -6.08
CA SER A 28 1.99 15.51 -5.10
C SER A 28 2.61 16.81 -5.63
N VAL A 29 3.15 16.77 -6.85
CA VAL A 29 3.78 17.94 -7.48
C VAL A 29 2.76 19.05 -7.71
N ASN A 30 1.56 18.73 -8.20
CA ASN A 30 0.52 19.73 -8.43
C ASN A 30 0.03 20.37 -7.12
N LYS A 31 -0.02 19.64 -6.01
CA LYS A 31 -0.28 20.22 -4.68
C LYS A 31 0.78 21.27 -4.30
N THR A 32 2.05 20.98 -4.52
CA THR A 32 3.13 21.93 -4.26
C THR A 32 3.06 23.15 -5.19
N LEU A 33 2.68 22.94 -6.46
CA LEU A 33 2.49 24.03 -7.45
C LEU A 33 1.24 24.88 -7.18
N ALA A 34 0.20 24.29 -6.59
CA ALA A 34 -0.99 25.00 -6.13
C ALA A 34 -0.66 25.92 -4.94
N ALA A 35 0.28 25.54 -4.08
CA ALA A 35 0.76 26.40 -3.01
C ALA A 35 1.52 27.64 -3.54
N THR A 36 2.06 27.58 -4.76
CA THR A 36 2.75 28.69 -5.44
C THR A 36 1.87 29.45 -6.44
N GLY A 37 0.55 29.21 -6.47
CA GLY A 37 -0.41 29.99 -7.28
C GLY A 37 -0.59 29.56 -8.75
N MET A 38 0.02 28.45 -9.20
CA MET A 38 -0.12 27.90 -10.57
C MET A 38 -0.75 26.49 -10.60
N GLY A 39 -1.58 26.15 -9.61
CA GLY A 39 -2.16 24.82 -9.48
C GLY A 39 -3.42 24.61 -10.32
N ILE A 40 -3.56 23.43 -10.93
CA ILE A 40 -4.80 23.03 -11.60
C ILE A 40 -5.86 22.71 -10.52
N PRO A 41 -7.03 23.38 -10.50
CA PRO A 41 -8.02 23.26 -9.42
C PRO A 41 -8.67 21.88 -9.30
N PHE A 42 -8.69 21.07 -10.36
CA PHE A 42 -9.24 19.71 -10.34
C PHE A 42 -8.36 18.70 -9.58
N LEU A 43 -7.04 18.94 -9.53
CA LEU A 43 -6.05 18.05 -8.92
C LEU A 43 -5.58 18.52 -7.52
N SER A 44 -5.89 19.75 -7.12
CA SER A 44 -5.49 20.32 -5.83
C SER A 44 -6.35 19.84 -4.64
N THR A 45 -7.48 19.20 -4.92
CA THR A 45 -8.40 18.64 -3.90
C THR A 45 -7.97 17.27 -3.40
N ALA A 46 -7.18 16.50 -4.16
CA ALA A 46 -6.66 15.21 -3.72
C ALA A 46 -5.50 15.41 -2.73
N SER A 47 -5.75 15.19 -1.44
CA SER A 47 -4.69 15.21 -0.42
C SER A 47 -3.97 13.85 -0.40
N LEU A 48 -2.64 13.82 -0.26
CA LEU A 48 -1.88 12.57 -0.15
C LEU A 48 -2.39 11.65 0.99
N HIS A 49 -2.97 12.24 2.03
CA HIS A 49 -3.64 11.51 3.12
C HIS A 49 -4.92 10.79 2.67
N ALA A 50 -5.67 11.31 1.70
CA ALA A 50 -6.86 10.66 1.15
C ALA A 50 -6.51 9.39 0.35
N LEU A 51 -5.27 9.28 -0.14
CA LEU A 51 -4.79 8.16 -0.96
C LEU A 51 -4.20 7.02 -0.13
N CYS A 52 -3.94 7.24 1.17
CA CYS A 52 -3.48 6.20 2.07
C CYS A 52 -4.69 5.57 2.81
N PRO A 53 -5.12 4.35 2.44
CA PRO A 53 -6.28 3.71 3.08
C PRO A 53 -6.06 3.37 4.57
N PHE A 54 -4.82 3.41 5.06
CA PHE A 54 -4.52 3.17 6.47
C PHE A 54 -5.07 4.28 7.39
N GLY A 55 -5.10 5.53 6.93
CA GLY A 55 -5.68 6.63 7.71
C GLY A 55 -7.16 6.39 8.03
N GLY A 56 -7.91 5.75 7.13
CA GLY A 56 -9.30 5.34 7.37
C GLY A 56 -9.42 4.33 8.52
N VAL A 57 -8.45 3.43 8.67
CA VAL A 57 -8.41 2.43 9.76
C VAL A 57 -8.18 3.11 11.10
N GLU A 58 -7.21 4.01 11.17
CA GLU A 58 -6.91 4.78 12.38
C GLU A 58 -8.10 5.64 12.81
N THR A 59 -8.78 6.27 11.84
CA THR A 59 -10.01 7.04 12.07
C THR A 59 -11.11 6.17 12.67
N LEU A 60 -11.38 5.01 12.03
CA LEU A 60 -12.43 4.11 12.47
C LEU A 60 -12.13 3.56 13.87
N PHE A 61 -10.87 3.21 14.13
CA PHE A 61 -10.46 2.71 15.44
C PHE A 61 -10.63 3.78 16.52
N SER A 62 -10.14 5.01 16.27
CA SER A 62 -10.31 6.13 17.20
C SER A 62 -11.78 6.38 17.49
N LEU A 63 -12.63 6.43 16.46
CA LEU A 63 -14.08 6.65 16.62
C LEU A 63 -14.73 5.61 17.53
N VAL A 64 -14.36 4.33 17.38
CA VAL A 64 -14.88 3.23 18.22
C VAL A 64 -14.39 3.35 19.67
N THR A 65 -13.13 3.76 19.88
CA THR A 65 -12.54 3.80 21.23
C THR A 65 -12.87 5.07 22.02
N THR A 66 -12.83 6.24 21.38
CA THR A 66 -12.94 7.55 22.06
C THR A 66 -14.23 8.28 21.74
N GLY A 67 -15.04 7.80 20.80
CA GLY A 67 -16.27 8.47 20.34
C GLY A 67 -16.02 9.78 19.60
N LEU A 68 -14.75 10.17 19.40
CA LEU A 68 -14.35 11.43 18.79
C LEU A 68 -13.94 11.20 17.32
N PHE A 69 -14.51 12.00 16.42
CA PHE A 69 -14.03 12.10 15.04
C PHE A 69 -12.74 12.91 15.02
N ILE A 70 -11.63 12.32 14.57
CA ILE A 70 -10.38 13.05 14.43
C ILE A 70 -10.56 14.08 13.29
N PRO A 71 -10.39 15.40 13.53
CA PRO A 71 -10.68 16.45 12.54
C PRO A 71 -9.76 16.42 11.30
N LYS A 72 -8.67 15.63 11.34
CA LYS A 72 -7.67 15.52 10.26
C LYS A 72 -8.04 14.49 9.18
N THR A 73 -9.08 13.69 9.36
CA THR A 73 -9.36 12.53 8.50
C THR A 73 -10.53 12.82 7.56
N GLN A 74 -10.25 12.80 6.26
CA GLN A 74 -11.26 13.05 5.21
C GLN A 74 -12.14 11.81 5.01
N ILE A 75 -13.44 12.02 4.75
CA ILE A 75 -14.43 10.96 4.46
C ILE A 75 -13.95 10.03 3.32
N SER A 76 -13.16 10.58 2.38
CA SER A 76 -12.52 9.85 1.28
C SER A 76 -11.62 8.70 1.74
N ALA A 77 -10.91 8.83 2.86
CA ALA A 77 -10.03 7.79 3.39
C ALA A 77 -10.82 6.56 3.88
N VAL A 78 -12.01 6.77 4.45
CA VAL A 78 -12.91 5.69 4.92
C VAL A 78 -13.51 4.94 3.73
N ILE A 79 -13.94 5.66 2.69
CA ILE A 79 -14.44 5.05 1.45
C ILE A 79 -13.34 4.20 0.80
N LEU A 80 -12.12 4.76 0.67
CA LEU A 80 -10.99 4.05 0.08
C LEU A 80 -10.61 2.80 0.88
N MET A 81 -10.62 2.88 2.22
CA MET A 81 -10.41 1.73 3.10
C MET A 81 -11.44 0.64 2.84
N GLY A 82 -12.74 0.99 2.77
CA GLY A 82 -13.81 0.03 2.48
C GLY A 82 -13.62 -0.68 1.14
N LEU A 83 -13.27 0.06 0.09
CA LEU A 83 -12.97 -0.49 -1.23
C LEU A 83 -11.75 -1.43 -1.21
N VAL A 84 -10.68 -1.05 -0.50
CA VAL A 84 -9.49 -1.91 -0.41
C VAL A 84 -9.79 -3.16 0.41
N PHE A 85 -10.61 -3.06 1.46
CA PHE A 85 -11.02 -4.23 2.26
C PHE A 85 -11.89 -5.18 1.45
N LEU A 86 -12.81 -4.65 0.63
CA LEU A 86 -13.58 -5.46 -0.30
C LEU A 86 -12.66 -6.22 -1.27
N LEU A 87 -11.67 -5.53 -1.87
CA LEU A 87 -10.67 -6.18 -2.72
C LEU A 87 -9.80 -7.18 -1.94
N ALA A 88 -9.49 -6.90 -0.67
CA ALA A 88 -8.76 -7.79 0.20
C ALA A 88 -9.53 -9.07 0.52
N LEU A 89 -10.84 -8.97 0.70
CA LEU A 89 -11.72 -10.12 0.88
C LEU A 89 -11.85 -10.95 -0.40
N LEU A 90 -11.85 -10.33 -1.58
CA LEU A 90 -11.92 -11.06 -2.84
C LEU A 90 -10.57 -11.73 -3.18
N PHE A 91 -9.49 -10.96 -3.24
CA PHE A 91 -8.21 -11.36 -3.84
C PHE A 91 -7.04 -11.38 -2.85
N GLY A 92 -7.25 -11.04 -1.58
CA GLY A 92 -6.18 -10.78 -0.61
C GLY A 92 -5.54 -9.41 -0.83
N PRO A 93 -4.35 -9.13 -0.26
CA PRO A 93 -3.71 -7.80 -0.22
C PRO A 93 -3.18 -7.29 -1.57
N VAL A 94 -3.99 -7.35 -2.63
CA VAL A 94 -3.66 -6.99 -4.01
C VAL A 94 -3.21 -5.53 -4.13
N PHE A 95 -3.75 -4.64 -3.30
CA PHE A 95 -3.30 -3.24 -3.22
C PHE A 95 -1.80 -3.12 -2.92
N CYS A 96 -1.28 -3.85 -1.92
CA CYS A 96 0.14 -3.82 -1.56
C CYS A 96 1.05 -4.36 -2.67
N GLY A 97 0.54 -5.30 -3.48
CA GLY A 97 1.28 -5.92 -4.59
C GLY A 97 1.29 -5.12 -5.89
N TRP A 98 0.22 -4.38 -6.17
CA TRP A 98 -0.06 -3.78 -7.48
C TRP A 98 -0.16 -2.25 -7.48
N VAL A 99 -0.77 -1.66 -6.47
CA VAL A 99 -1.15 -0.23 -6.46
C VAL A 99 -0.23 0.60 -5.56
N CYS A 100 0.19 0.05 -4.42
CA CYS A 100 0.98 0.77 -3.43
C CYS A 100 2.32 1.28 -4.02
N PRO A 101 2.53 2.60 -4.12
CA PRO A 101 3.72 3.16 -4.77
C PRO A 101 4.98 2.99 -3.91
N LEU A 102 4.87 3.03 -2.58
CA LEU A 102 5.98 2.75 -1.69
C LEU A 102 6.47 1.29 -1.87
N GLY A 103 5.54 0.36 -2.06
CA GLY A 103 5.87 -1.03 -2.37
C GLY A 103 6.52 -1.18 -3.76
N ALA A 104 5.99 -0.48 -4.77
CA ALA A 104 6.57 -0.46 -6.11
C ALA A 104 8.00 0.12 -6.11
N PHE A 105 8.21 1.23 -5.40
CA PHE A 105 9.52 1.85 -5.22
C PHE A 105 10.53 0.86 -4.62
N GLN A 106 10.18 0.19 -3.52
CA GLN A 106 11.04 -0.82 -2.90
C GLN A 106 11.31 -2.02 -3.83
N GLU A 107 10.36 -2.41 -4.68
CA GLU A 107 10.58 -3.46 -5.69
C GLU A 107 11.52 -3.00 -6.81
N TRP A 108 11.48 -1.74 -7.21
CA TRP A 108 12.40 -1.19 -8.21
C TRP A 108 13.83 -1.11 -7.68
N ILE A 109 14.01 -0.61 -6.45
CA ILE A 109 15.30 -0.66 -5.76
C ILE A 109 15.76 -2.10 -5.55
N GLY A 110 14.83 -3.00 -5.22
CA GLY A 110 15.10 -4.42 -5.11
C GLY A 110 15.60 -5.08 -6.40
N LYS A 111 15.13 -4.63 -7.58
CA LYS A 111 15.68 -5.09 -8.87
C LYS A 111 17.14 -4.67 -9.06
N ILE A 112 17.51 -3.47 -8.59
CA ILE A 112 18.89 -2.99 -8.56
C ILE A 112 19.72 -3.86 -7.61
N GLY A 113 19.23 -4.09 -6.39
CA GLY A 113 19.84 -5.00 -5.42
C GLY A 113 20.02 -6.42 -5.96
N LYS A 114 19.04 -6.96 -6.68
CA LYS A 114 19.12 -8.27 -7.34
C LYS A 114 20.16 -8.30 -8.46
N LYS A 115 20.35 -7.20 -9.19
CA LYS A 115 21.41 -7.10 -10.20
C LYS A 115 22.80 -7.06 -9.55
N LEU A 116 22.93 -6.39 -8.40
CA LEU A 116 24.18 -6.25 -7.65
C LEU A 116 24.57 -7.53 -6.90
N PHE A 117 23.65 -8.12 -6.14
CA PHE A 117 23.91 -9.28 -5.25
C PHE A 117 23.47 -10.63 -5.83
N LYS A 118 22.90 -10.67 -7.04
CA LYS A 118 22.51 -11.87 -7.80
C LYS A 118 21.75 -12.90 -6.95
N LYS A 119 22.32 -14.09 -6.75
CA LYS A 119 21.69 -15.22 -6.03
C LYS A 119 21.60 -15.00 -4.52
N ARG A 120 22.38 -14.08 -3.95
CA ARG A 120 22.38 -13.78 -2.51
C ARG A 120 21.26 -12.80 -2.11
N TYR A 121 20.74 -12.04 -3.07
CA TYR A 121 19.65 -11.10 -2.85
C TYR A 121 18.42 -11.79 -2.23
N ASN A 122 17.78 -11.10 -1.28
CA ASN A 122 16.62 -11.57 -0.52
C ASN A 122 16.86 -12.84 0.34
N HIS A 123 18.13 -13.23 0.54
CA HIS A 123 18.55 -14.36 1.40
C HIS A 123 19.63 -13.97 2.42
N PHE A 124 19.88 -12.66 2.61
CA PHE A 124 20.82 -12.15 3.62
C PHE A 124 20.33 -12.40 5.05
N VAL A 125 19.01 -12.39 5.26
CA VAL A 125 18.40 -12.67 6.58
C VAL A 125 18.10 -14.17 6.67
N PRO A 126 18.60 -14.88 7.69
CA PRO A 126 18.30 -16.31 7.85
C PRO A 126 16.80 -16.52 8.08
N THR A 127 16.27 -17.63 7.55
CA THR A 127 14.82 -17.92 7.52
C THR A 127 14.14 -17.92 8.89
N LYS A 128 14.88 -18.24 9.96
CA LYS A 128 14.37 -18.18 11.34
C LYS A 128 14.14 -16.73 11.79
N VAL A 129 15.13 -15.85 11.62
CA VAL A 129 15.03 -14.43 11.96
C VAL A 129 13.97 -13.76 11.10
N ASP A 130 13.96 -14.06 9.81
CA ASP A 130 12.98 -13.56 8.86
C ASP A 130 11.54 -13.84 9.31
N LYS A 131 11.25 -15.06 9.82
CA LYS A 131 9.92 -15.40 10.35
C LYS A 131 9.55 -14.58 11.59
N VAL A 132 10.49 -14.37 12.51
CA VAL A 132 10.25 -13.57 13.73
C VAL A 132 10.03 -12.10 13.37
N LEU A 133 10.89 -11.54 12.51
CA LEU A 133 10.81 -10.16 12.06
C LEU A 133 9.50 -9.85 11.30
N ARG A 134 8.91 -10.84 10.62
CA ARG A 134 7.56 -10.67 10.02
C ARG A 134 6.45 -10.49 11.04
N TYR A 135 6.63 -10.91 12.29
CA TYR A 135 5.65 -10.65 13.34
C TYR A 135 5.75 -9.23 13.91
N LEU A 136 6.91 -8.57 13.74
CA LEU A 136 7.13 -7.20 14.21
C LEU A 136 6.08 -6.23 13.67
N ARG A 137 5.64 -6.36 12.42
CA ARG A 137 4.58 -5.51 11.82
C ARG A 137 3.24 -5.57 12.58
N TYR A 138 2.95 -6.68 13.27
CA TYR A 138 1.76 -6.78 14.13
C TYR A 138 1.98 -6.06 15.45
N GLY A 139 3.20 -6.11 16.00
CA GLY A 139 3.59 -5.27 17.13
C GLY A 139 3.47 -3.78 16.79
N VAL A 140 3.95 -3.38 15.61
CA VAL A 140 3.79 -2.00 15.11
C VAL A 140 2.32 -1.64 14.92
N LEU A 141 1.50 -2.53 14.38
CA LEU A 141 0.05 -2.30 14.25
C LEU A 141 -0.60 -2.06 15.62
N VAL A 142 -0.34 -2.91 16.61
CA VAL A 142 -0.89 -2.73 17.97
C VAL A 142 -0.38 -1.43 18.58
N TRP A 143 0.92 -1.15 18.47
CA TRP A 143 1.52 0.08 18.97
C TRP A 143 0.86 1.33 18.36
N VAL A 144 0.77 1.40 17.02
CA VAL A 144 0.12 2.52 16.33
C VAL A 144 -1.33 2.70 16.79
N LEU A 145 -2.11 1.61 16.88
CA LEU A 145 -3.51 1.70 17.32
C LEU A 145 -3.63 2.18 18.77
N THR A 146 -2.80 1.65 19.68
CA THR A 146 -2.82 2.05 21.10
C THR A 146 -2.43 3.51 21.28
N VAL A 147 -1.37 3.97 20.63
CA VAL A 147 -0.92 5.35 20.77
C VAL A 147 -1.90 6.32 20.12
N THR A 148 -2.47 5.98 18.96
CA THR A 148 -3.53 6.78 18.34
C THR A 148 -4.76 6.90 19.25
N ALA A 149 -5.16 5.83 19.93
CA ALA A 149 -6.29 5.85 20.86
C ALA A 149 -6.02 6.72 22.10
N VAL A 150 -4.78 6.72 22.64
CA VAL A 150 -4.42 7.52 23.82
C VAL A 150 -4.20 8.99 23.45
N SER A 151 -3.48 9.26 22.37
CA SER A 151 -3.04 10.62 22.02
C SER A 151 -4.07 11.41 21.21
N GLY A 152 -5.09 10.75 20.65
CA GLY A 152 -6.08 11.39 19.76
C GLY A 152 -5.48 12.04 18.50
N THR A 153 -4.21 11.76 18.20
CA THR A 153 -3.44 12.34 17.11
C THR A 153 -2.88 11.25 16.20
N LEU A 154 -2.82 11.55 14.89
CA LEU A 154 -2.28 10.64 13.88
C LEU A 154 -0.74 10.67 13.92
N LEU A 155 -0.13 10.04 14.92
CA LEU A 155 1.33 9.94 15.01
C LEU A 155 1.95 9.30 13.76
N PHE A 156 1.21 8.41 13.10
CA PHE A 156 1.67 7.71 11.91
C PHE A 156 2.03 8.67 10.77
N VAL A 157 1.42 9.86 10.69
CA VAL A 157 1.77 10.87 9.68
C VAL A 157 3.23 11.30 9.77
N ASN A 158 3.78 11.38 10.99
CA ASN A 158 5.15 11.83 11.22
C ASN A 158 6.20 10.71 11.07
N LEU A 159 5.77 9.44 11.00
CA LEU A 159 6.65 8.28 10.84
C LEU A 159 6.42 7.51 9.52
N ASP A 160 5.53 7.98 8.64
CA ASP A 160 5.20 7.25 7.41
C ASP A 160 6.23 7.50 6.29
N PRO A 161 6.99 6.48 5.84
CA PRO A 161 7.90 6.61 4.72
C PRO A 161 7.18 6.92 3.40
N TYR A 162 5.89 6.61 3.28
CA TYR A 162 5.09 7.02 2.12
C TYR A 162 4.98 8.55 2.04
N HIS A 163 4.74 9.22 3.17
CA HIS A 163 4.68 10.69 3.21
C HIS A 163 6.03 11.30 2.85
N ALA A 164 7.10 10.78 3.45
CA ALA A 164 8.47 11.19 3.14
C ALA A 164 8.80 11.00 1.65
N LEU A 165 8.41 9.88 1.04
CA LEU A 165 8.71 9.58 -0.37
C LEU A 165 8.10 10.58 -1.36
N PHE A 166 6.94 11.16 -1.07
CA PHE A 166 6.29 12.12 -1.97
C PHE A 166 6.53 13.59 -1.60
N LYS A 167 7.04 13.86 -0.40
CA LYS A 167 7.36 15.22 0.08
C LYS A 167 8.84 15.48 0.34
N PHE A 168 9.74 14.55 0.07
CA PHE A 168 11.19 14.75 0.32
C PHE A 168 11.76 16.01 -0.35
N TRP A 169 11.14 16.49 -1.44
CA TRP A 169 11.56 17.70 -2.15
C TRP A 169 11.06 19.02 -1.52
N THR A 170 10.05 18.99 -0.65
CA THR A 170 9.40 20.23 -0.14
C THR A 170 10.07 20.82 1.11
N GLY A 171 11.17 20.24 1.60
CA GLY A 171 11.92 20.72 2.78
C GLY A 171 11.18 20.66 4.13
N THR A 172 9.89 20.32 4.13
CA THR A 172 8.96 20.35 5.26
C THR A 172 8.68 18.95 5.84
N VAL A 173 9.58 17.99 5.61
CA VAL A 173 9.43 16.61 6.09
C VAL A 173 10.05 16.44 7.47
N ALA A 174 9.34 15.73 8.35
CA ALA A 174 9.88 15.36 9.65
C ALA A 174 11.17 14.53 9.47
N LEU A 175 12.25 14.92 10.15
CA LEU A 175 13.51 14.18 10.19
C LEU A 175 13.34 12.66 10.42
N PRO A 176 12.50 12.18 11.37
CA PRO A 176 12.33 10.74 11.57
C PRO A 176 11.78 10.00 10.34
N ALA A 177 10.83 10.58 9.61
CA ALA A 177 10.28 9.96 8.40
C ALA A 177 11.32 9.87 7.27
N LEU A 178 12.18 10.89 7.14
CA LEU A 178 13.26 10.90 6.15
C LEU A 178 14.33 9.85 6.47
N ILE A 179 14.77 9.79 7.73
CA ILE A 179 15.75 8.78 8.19
C ILE A 179 15.21 7.38 7.91
N LEU A 180 13.94 7.13 8.25
CA LEU A 180 13.30 5.85 8.01
C LEU A 180 13.18 5.52 6.52
N LEU A 181 12.84 6.50 5.66
CA LEU A 181 12.81 6.33 4.21
C LEU A 181 14.18 5.93 3.65
N VAL A 182 15.25 6.62 4.08
CA VAL A 182 16.63 6.31 3.67
C VAL A 182 16.99 4.90 4.12
N PHE A 183 16.71 4.56 5.38
CA PHE A 183 16.97 3.23 5.93
C PHE A 183 16.24 2.13 5.14
N ILE A 184 14.95 2.31 4.81
CA ILE A 184 14.17 1.38 4.01
C ILE A 184 14.70 1.27 2.58
N THR A 185 15.15 2.38 2.00
CA THR A 185 15.71 2.41 0.64
C THR A 185 17.00 1.61 0.58
N ILE A 186 17.92 1.84 1.53
CA ILE A 186 19.15 1.06 1.65
C ILE A 186 18.83 -0.41 1.94
N GLY A 187 17.92 -0.68 2.88
CA GLY A 187 17.47 -2.04 3.20
C GLY A 187 16.89 -2.78 2.00
N SER A 188 16.23 -2.06 1.08
CA SER A 188 15.64 -2.62 -0.13
C SER A 188 16.68 -3.14 -1.12
N LEU A 189 17.96 -2.75 -0.99
CA LEU A 189 19.05 -3.32 -1.77
C LEU A 189 19.43 -4.74 -1.33
N PHE A 190 19.18 -5.08 -0.05
CA PHE A 190 19.55 -6.37 0.53
C PHE A 190 18.35 -7.33 0.62
N VAL A 191 17.19 -6.81 1.04
CA VAL A 191 15.96 -7.56 1.27
C VAL A 191 14.86 -6.98 0.39
N GLU A 192 14.01 -7.82 -0.19
CA GLU A 192 12.92 -7.34 -1.02
C GLU A 192 11.79 -6.78 -0.15
N ARG A 193 11.44 -5.50 -0.36
CA ARG A 193 10.34 -4.79 0.32
C ARG A 193 10.41 -4.85 1.87
N PRO A 194 11.50 -4.41 2.51
CA PRO A 194 11.73 -4.58 3.94
C PRO A 194 10.64 -3.93 4.80
N TRP A 195 10.14 -2.75 4.42
CA TRP A 195 9.05 -2.09 5.13
C TRP A 195 7.77 -2.91 5.11
N CYS A 196 7.33 -3.34 3.92
CA CYS A 196 6.11 -4.13 3.77
C CYS A 196 6.22 -5.49 4.47
N LYS A 197 7.44 -6.02 4.56
CA LYS A 197 7.72 -7.34 5.13
C LYS A 197 7.77 -7.33 6.66
N TYR A 198 8.34 -6.29 7.27
CA TYR A 198 8.65 -6.27 8.70
C TYR A 198 7.93 -5.22 9.53
N THR A 199 7.53 -4.07 8.96
CA THR A 199 7.12 -2.92 9.78
C THR A 199 5.76 -2.34 9.40
N CYS A 200 5.30 -2.53 8.15
CA CYS A 200 4.09 -1.90 7.65
C CYS A 200 2.82 -2.39 8.39
N PRO A 201 2.14 -1.54 9.18
CA PRO A 201 0.95 -1.94 9.93
C PRO A 201 -0.23 -2.23 9.00
N TYR A 202 -0.36 -1.47 7.91
CA TYR A 202 -1.39 -1.70 6.90
C TYR A 202 -1.23 -3.07 6.21
N GLY A 203 0.00 -3.46 5.89
CA GLY A 203 0.29 -4.78 5.35
C GLY A 203 0.05 -5.92 6.35
N ALA A 204 0.16 -5.66 7.65
CA ALA A 204 -0.19 -6.60 8.70
C ALA A 204 -1.70 -6.87 8.73
N LEU A 205 -2.49 -5.79 8.71
CA LEU A 205 -3.95 -5.81 8.71
C LEU A 205 -4.51 -6.49 7.47
N LEU A 206 -4.13 -6.04 6.27
CA LEU A 206 -4.56 -6.67 5.02
C LEU A 206 -4.10 -8.12 4.95
N GLY A 207 -2.91 -8.43 5.49
CA GLY A 207 -2.37 -9.79 5.55
C GLY A 207 -3.31 -10.80 6.21
N LEU A 208 -4.15 -10.38 7.17
CA LEU A 208 -5.15 -11.24 7.82
C LEU A 208 -6.20 -11.74 6.82
N PHE A 209 -6.56 -10.93 5.82
CA PHE A 209 -7.51 -11.30 4.79
C PHE A 209 -7.02 -12.48 3.93
N ASN A 210 -5.73 -12.81 3.90
CA ASN A 210 -5.24 -13.99 3.19
C ASN A 210 -5.84 -15.32 3.70
N LYS A 211 -6.28 -15.37 4.96
CA LYS A 211 -6.94 -16.56 5.52
C LYS A 211 -8.38 -16.70 5.01
N ILE A 212 -9.11 -15.58 4.95
CA ILE A 212 -10.55 -15.53 4.66
C ILE A 212 -10.89 -15.25 3.20
N ARG A 213 -9.93 -14.80 2.38
CA ARG A 213 -10.20 -14.40 1.00
C ARG A 213 -10.88 -15.50 0.17
N ILE A 214 -11.76 -15.09 -0.74
CA ILE A 214 -12.49 -16.01 -1.62
C ILE A 214 -11.54 -16.62 -2.65
N PHE A 215 -10.89 -15.79 -3.48
CA PHE A 215 -9.99 -16.25 -4.53
C PHE A 215 -8.58 -16.47 -3.98
N LYS A 216 -8.24 -17.74 -3.71
CA LYS A 216 -6.93 -18.16 -3.19
C LYS A 216 -6.02 -18.60 -4.34
N ILE A 217 -4.71 -18.47 -4.13
CA ILE A 217 -3.71 -19.11 -4.99
C ILE A 217 -3.64 -20.58 -4.58
N ARG A 218 -3.99 -21.48 -5.49
CA ARG A 218 -4.04 -22.93 -5.28
C ARG A 218 -3.05 -23.63 -6.20
N ARG A 219 -2.35 -24.61 -5.67
CA ARG A 219 -1.39 -25.46 -6.39
C ARG A 219 -2.05 -26.78 -6.74
N LYS A 220 -2.09 -27.13 -8.02
CA LYS A 220 -2.41 -28.49 -8.46
C LYS A 220 -1.18 -29.37 -8.25
N THR A 221 -1.30 -30.38 -7.39
CA THR A 221 -0.20 -31.32 -7.09
C THR A 221 0.14 -32.19 -8.29
N GLU A 222 -0.87 -32.56 -9.08
CA GLU A 222 -0.75 -33.42 -10.28
C GLU A 222 0.19 -32.85 -11.35
N THR A 223 0.16 -31.54 -11.58
CA THR A 223 0.99 -30.89 -12.60
C THR A 223 2.32 -30.38 -12.04
N CYS A 224 2.47 -30.37 -10.71
CA CYS A 224 3.62 -29.77 -10.03
C CYS A 224 4.82 -30.71 -9.97
N VAL A 225 5.92 -30.31 -10.60
CA VAL A 225 7.22 -31.04 -10.53
C VAL A 225 8.09 -30.64 -9.34
N SER A 226 7.53 -29.98 -8.33
CA SER A 226 8.22 -29.58 -7.08
C SER A 226 9.56 -28.84 -7.25
N CYS A 227 9.72 -28.06 -8.33
CA CYS A 227 10.99 -27.39 -8.68
C CYS A 227 11.38 -26.19 -7.78
N GLN A 228 10.54 -25.80 -6.80
CA GLN A 228 10.76 -24.70 -5.85
C GLN A 228 10.98 -23.30 -6.46
N LYS A 229 10.84 -23.12 -7.78
CA LYS A 229 11.02 -21.81 -8.44
C LYS A 229 10.02 -20.76 -7.97
N CYS A 230 8.76 -21.16 -7.74
CA CYS A 230 7.73 -20.27 -7.20
C CYS A 230 8.11 -19.72 -5.82
N SER A 231 8.58 -20.57 -4.90
CA SER A 231 9.05 -20.18 -3.55
C SER A 231 10.27 -19.24 -3.63
N ARG A 232 11.27 -19.57 -4.45
CA ARG A 232 12.49 -18.76 -4.63
C ARG A 232 12.22 -17.38 -5.24
N SER A 233 11.18 -17.28 -6.06
CA SER A 233 10.80 -16.04 -6.71
C SER A 233 9.83 -15.17 -5.90
N CYS A 234 9.32 -15.68 -4.78
CA CYS A 234 8.37 -14.94 -3.97
C CYS A 234 9.09 -13.75 -3.30
N PRO A 235 8.65 -12.50 -3.54
CA PRO A 235 9.29 -11.32 -2.94
C PRO A 235 9.25 -11.37 -1.40
N MET A 236 8.21 -12.02 -0.86
CA MET A 236 7.99 -12.17 0.57
C MET A 236 8.55 -13.48 1.13
N ASN A 237 9.43 -14.18 0.42
CA ASN A 237 10.03 -15.47 0.82
C ASN A 237 9.02 -16.46 1.43
N ILE A 238 7.85 -16.62 0.79
CA ILE A 238 6.83 -17.58 1.21
C ILE A 238 7.14 -18.92 0.55
N ASP A 239 7.02 -20.01 1.30
CA ASP A 239 7.09 -21.35 0.71
C ASP A 239 5.77 -21.66 -0.03
N VAL A 240 5.75 -21.35 -1.32
CA VAL A 240 4.60 -21.58 -2.20
C VAL A 240 4.54 -23.03 -2.64
N CYS A 241 5.69 -23.67 -2.80
CA CYS A 241 5.79 -25.02 -3.35
C CYS A 241 5.41 -26.11 -2.34
N ARG A 242 5.55 -25.87 -1.03
CA ARG A 242 5.15 -26.87 -0.02
C ARG A 242 3.67 -26.82 0.33
N ASN A 243 3.01 -25.68 0.09
CA ASN A 243 1.61 -25.47 0.43
C ASN A 243 0.71 -25.76 -0.78
N GLU A 244 -0.41 -26.46 -0.55
CA GLU A 244 -1.45 -26.62 -1.58
C GLU A 244 -2.23 -25.32 -1.80
N THR A 245 -2.44 -24.55 -0.73
CA THR A 245 -3.11 -23.25 -0.78
C THR A 245 -2.24 -22.20 -0.12
N VAL A 246 -2.00 -21.09 -0.82
CA VAL A 246 -1.19 -19.99 -0.28
C VAL A 246 -2.09 -19.10 0.59
N SER A 247 -2.06 -19.34 1.90
CA SER A 247 -2.80 -18.60 2.93
C SER A 247 -1.89 -17.86 3.92
N SER A 248 -0.59 -17.75 3.61
CA SER A 248 0.38 -17.05 4.45
C SER A 248 -0.02 -15.59 4.64
N LEU A 249 0.03 -15.13 5.90
CA LEU A 249 -0.28 -13.76 6.30
C LEU A 249 0.61 -12.72 5.60
N SER A 250 1.82 -13.09 5.17
CA SER A 250 2.74 -12.17 4.48
C SER A 250 2.48 -12.07 2.98
N CYS A 251 1.53 -12.83 2.41
CA CYS A 251 1.26 -12.80 0.97
C CYS A 251 0.67 -11.43 0.56
N ILE A 252 1.29 -10.79 -0.44
CA ILE A 252 0.82 -9.50 -1.00
C ILE A 252 0.00 -9.66 -2.28
N SER A 253 -0.47 -10.88 -2.60
CA SER A 253 -1.22 -11.18 -3.82
C SER A 253 -0.61 -10.57 -5.10
N CYS A 254 0.72 -10.65 -5.23
CA CYS A 254 1.44 -10.14 -6.41
C CYS A 254 1.26 -11.04 -7.65
N TYR A 255 0.84 -12.30 -7.47
CA TYR A 255 0.67 -13.32 -8.51
C TYR A 255 1.92 -13.66 -9.33
N GLU A 256 3.11 -13.23 -8.90
CA GLU A 256 4.35 -13.54 -9.61
C GLU A 256 4.59 -15.06 -9.70
N CYS A 257 4.19 -15.80 -8.67
CA CYS A 257 4.29 -17.27 -8.61
C CYS A 257 3.39 -18.01 -9.62
N THR A 258 2.30 -17.40 -10.09
CA THR A 258 1.40 -18.00 -11.09
C THR A 258 1.87 -17.69 -12.52
N SER A 259 2.88 -16.83 -12.69
CA SER A 259 3.39 -16.48 -14.01
C SER A 259 4.22 -17.61 -14.63
N ASP A 260 4.14 -17.76 -15.96
CA ASP A 260 4.93 -18.75 -16.72
C ASP A 260 6.45 -18.48 -16.72
N ARG A 261 6.86 -17.34 -16.17
CA ARG A 261 8.27 -17.01 -15.96
C ARG A 261 8.84 -17.73 -14.74
N ASN A 262 7.98 -17.98 -13.74
CA ASN A 262 8.38 -18.46 -12.44
C ASN A 262 7.89 -19.88 -12.18
N CYS A 263 6.84 -20.33 -12.88
CA CYS A 263 6.43 -21.72 -12.96
C CYS A 263 6.74 -22.31 -14.35
N PRO A 264 7.54 -23.39 -14.45
CA PRO A 264 7.90 -23.98 -15.74
C PRO A 264 6.77 -24.81 -16.37
N LYS A 265 5.81 -25.27 -15.56
CA LYS A 265 4.63 -26.01 -16.01
C LYS A 265 3.42 -25.07 -15.97
N ALA A 266 2.76 -24.91 -17.11
CA ALA A 266 1.53 -24.12 -17.19
C ALA A 266 0.45 -24.69 -16.26
N GLU A 267 -0.50 -23.85 -15.86
CA GLU A 267 -1.70 -24.22 -15.10
C GLU A 267 -1.48 -24.92 -13.76
N THR A 268 -0.27 -24.84 -13.19
CA THR A 268 0.06 -25.49 -11.91
C THR A 268 -0.34 -24.65 -10.71
N LEU A 269 -0.24 -23.32 -10.82
CA LEU A 269 -0.62 -22.38 -9.77
C LEU A 269 -1.72 -21.48 -10.32
N LEU A 270 -2.92 -21.63 -9.77
CA LEU A 270 -4.15 -21.00 -10.27
C LEU A 270 -4.76 -20.10 -9.21
N VAL A 271 -5.46 -19.05 -9.65
CA VAL A 271 -6.26 -18.19 -8.77
C VAL A 271 -7.71 -18.66 -8.88
N GLN A 272 -8.22 -19.29 -7.83
CA GLN A 272 -9.53 -19.96 -7.82
C GLN A 272 -10.22 -19.79 -6.47
N ALA A 273 -11.55 -19.65 -6.49
CA ALA A 273 -12.35 -19.62 -5.26
C ALA A 273 -12.30 -20.98 -4.56
N THR A 274 -12.64 -22.03 -5.31
CA THR A 274 -12.68 -23.42 -4.87
C THR A 274 -11.88 -24.28 -5.85
N GLN A 275 -11.46 -25.48 -5.44
CA GLN A 275 -10.71 -26.39 -6.33
C GLN A 275 -11.46 -26.74 -7.62
N LYS A 276 -12.80 -26.67 -7.59
CA LYS A 276 -13.69 -26.91 -8.75
C LYS A 276 -14.10 -25.64 -9.53
N SER A 277 -13.81 -24.43 -9.02
CA SER A 277 -14.24 -23.19 -9.70
C SER A 277 -13.33 -22.85 -10.90
N PRO A 278 -13.83 -22.14 -11.92
CA PRO A 278 -12.99 -21.69 -13.03
C PRO A 278 -11.82 -20.82 -12.53
N GLN A 279 -10.70 -20.89 -13.24
CA GLN A 279 -9.55 -20.04 -12.95
C GLN A 279 -9.84 -18.59 -13.30
N VAL A 280 -9.50 -17.67 -12.39
CA VAL A 280 -9.57 -16.23 -12.64
C VAL A 280 -8.23 -15.79 -13.22
N SER A 281 -8.26 -15.21 -14.41
CA SER A 281 -7.06 -14.68 -15.03
C SER A 281 -6.56 -13.43 -14.30
N ILE A 282 -5.25 -13.21 -14.32
CA ILE A 282 -4.63 -12.03 -13.69
C ILE A 282 -5.17 -10.73 -14.32
N ALA A 283 -5.52 -10.75 -15.61
CA ALA A 283 -6.13 -9.62 -16.29
C ALA A 283 -7.50 -9.26 -15.70
N VAL A 284 -8.34 -10.25 -15.40
CA VAL A 284 -9.62 -10.03 -14.72
C VAL A 284 -9.40 -9.42 -13.33
N VAL A 285 -8.43 -9.92 -12.56
CA VAL A 285 -8.09 -9.33 -11.25
C VAL A 285 -7.67 -7.86 -11.40
N ALA A 286 -6.84 -7.54 -12.39
CA ALA A 286 -6.40 -6.17 -12.66
C ALA A 286 -7.56 -5.26 -13.08
N ILE A 287 -8.46 -5.73 -13.95
CA ILE A 287 -9.65 -4.99 -14.39
C ILE A 287 -10.58 -4.73 -13.22
N VAL A 288 -10.95 -5.76 -12.45
CA VAL A 288 -11.83 -5.61 -11.27
C VAL A 288 -11.22 -4.66 -10.25
N MET A 289 -9.90 -4.75 -10.03
CA MET A 289 -9.22 -3.81 -9.15
C MET A 289 -9.31 -2.37 -9.68
N LEU A 290 -8.99 -2.12 -10.95
CA LEU A 290 -9.07 -0.79 -11.55
C LEU A 290 -10.50 -0.24 -11.55
N THR A 291 -11.51 -1.05 -11.87
CA THR A 291 -12.91 -0.62 -11.87
C THR A 291 -13.41 -0.29 -10.47
N VAL A 292 -13.02 -1.07 -9.45
CA VAL A 292 -13.39 -0.79 -8.06
C VAL A 292 -12.70 0.49 -7.56
N PHE A 293 -11.42 0.72 -7.88
CA PHE A 293 -10.72 1.95 -7.50
C PHE A 293 -11.26 3.18 -8.23
N ILE A 294 -11.32 3.14 -9.57
CA ILE A 294 -11.77 4.29 -10.38
C ILE A 294 -13.27 4.53 -10.15
N GLY A 295 -14.09 3.48 -10.19
CA GLY A 295 -15.53 3.57 -9.95
C GLY A 295 -15.86 4.02 -8.54
N GLY A 296 -15.10 3.58 -7.53
CA GLY A 296 -15.25 4.06 -6.17
C GLY A 296 -14.93 5.54 -6.01
N ILE A 297 -13.82 6.00 -6.60
CA ILE A 297 -13.43 7.43 -6.59
C ILE A 297 -14.46 8.28 -7.34
N VAL A 298 -14.75 7.93 -8.60
CA VAL A 298 -15.69 8.69 -9.44
C VAL A 298 -17.10 8.67 -8.85
N GLY A 299 -17.56 7.53 -8.34
CA GLY A 299 -18.86 7.40 -7.68
C GLY A 299 -18.96 8.29 -6.44
N SER A 300 -17.91 8.32 -5.61
CA SER A 300 -17.89 9.19 -4.43
C SER A 300 -17.83 10.69 -4.77
N MET A 301 -17.21 11.07 -5.89
CA MET A 301 -17.25 12.43 -6.43
C MET A 301 -18.66 12.78 -6.96
N ALA A 302 -19.30 11.88 -7.70
CA ALA A 302 -20.63 12.08 -8.27
C ALA A 302 -21.71 12.24 -7.17
N LEU A 303 -21.57 11.51 -6.06
CA LEU A 303 -22.46 11.60 -4.91
C LEU A 303 -22.21 12.84 -4.04
N GLY A 304 -21.21 13.68 -4.35
CA GLY A 304 -20.85 14.85 -3.55
C GLY A 304 -20.28 14.53 -2.16
N ILE A 305 -20.09 13.25 -1.84
CA ILE A 305 -19.55 12.77 -0.55
C ILE A 305 -18.01 12.99 -0.49
N TRP A 306 -17.37 13.19 -1.65
CA TRP A 306 -15.95 13.51 -1.76
C TRP A 306 -15.66 14.95 -1.28
N SER A 307 -15.76 15.19 0.02
CA SER A 307 -15.28 16.43 0.64
C SER A 307 -13.82 16.27 1.03
N SER A 308 -12.96 17.06 0.39
CA SER A 308 -11.54 17.20 0.75
C SER A 308 -11.29 18.27 1.81
N LYS A 309 -12.35 18.96 2.28
CA LYS A 309 -12.30 19.90 3.39
C LYS A 309 -12.26 19.11 4.69
N THR A 310 -11.28 19.39 5.55
CA THR A 310 -11.27 18.92 6.93
C THR A 310 -12.55 19.37 7.61
N ASN A 311 -13.30 18.45 8.22
CA ASN A 311 -14.49 18.77 8.99
C ASN A 311 -14.05 19.45 10.30
N ASP A 312 -13.86 20.78 10.26
CA ASP A 312 -13.91 21.60 11.48
C ASP A 312 -15.38 21.81 11.85
N GLN A 313 -16.02 20.80 12.43
CA GLN A 313 -17.37 20.91 12.99
C GLN A 313 -17.41 20.30 14.39
N GLY A 314 -17.45 21.17 15.41
CA GLY A 314 -17.68 20.75 16.79
C GLY A 314 -17.50 21.80 17.88
N SER A 315 -18.20 22.96 17.81
CA SER A 315 -18.96 23.54 18.96
C SER A 315 -19.36 25.01 18.76
N GLY A 316 -20.67 25.22 18.60
CA GLY A 316 -21.50 26.19 19.33
C GLY A 316 -21.14 27.69 19.34
N GLY A 317 -22.00 28.51 18.75
CA GLY A 317 -22.16 29.91 19.18
C GLY A 317 -22.66 30.85 18.09
N LYS A 318 -23.96 31.17 18.11
CA LYS A 318 -24.56 32.29 17.38
C LYS A 318 -23.80 33.60 17.68
N ASN A 319 -23.45 34.40 16.67
CA ASN A 319 -23.93 35.79 16.51
C ASN A 319 -23.21 36.54 15.39
N ASN A 320 -24.05 37.18 14.56
CA ASN A 320 -23.92 38.51 13.94
C ASN A 320 -22.54 39.07 13.56
N GLY A 321 -22.44 39.41 12.27
CA GLY A 321 -22.28 40.79 11.83
C GLY A 321 -20.91 41.47 11.99
N ASN A 322 -20.54 42.20 10.94
CA ASN A 322 -19.40 43.11 10.80
C ASN A 322 -18.03 42.50 10.55
N GLY A 323 -17.45 42.92 9.43
CA GLY A 323 -16.10 42.60 9.04
C GLY A 323 -15.07 43.38 9.82
N GLN A 324 -13.86 42.84 9.85
CA GLN A 324 -12.65 43.65 9.91
C GLN A 324 -11.49 42.85 9.36
N LYS A 325 -10.77 43.48 8.43
CA LYS A 325 -9.38 43.20 8.08
C LYS A 325 -8.51 43.12 9.34
N ILE A 326 -7.25 42.69 9.15
CA ILE A 326 -6.07 42.79 10.04
C ILE A 326 -5.75 41.40 10.63
N LYS A 327 -4.54 40.83 10.60
CA LYS A 327 -3.20 41.17 10.06
C LYS A 327 -2.35 39.93 10.38
N VAL A 328 -1.49 39.53 9.45
CA VAL A 328 -0.50 38.46 9.68
C VAL A 328 0.69 39.09 10.39
N GLU A 329 0.90 38.69 11.64
CA GLU A 329 2.08 38.90 12.50
C GLU A 329 2.38 37.45 12.96
N MET A 330 3.39 36.72 12.46
CA MET A 330 4.85 36.89 12.44
C MET A 330 5.43 37.30 13.80
N GLN A 331 6.44 36.52 14.23
CA GLN A 331 7.10 36.46 15.53
C GLN A 331 6.32 35.65 16.60
N GLU A 332 6.91 34.77 17.39
CA GLU A 332 8.32 34.70 17.80
C GLU A 332 8.67 33.37 18.49
N GLU A 333 9.97 33.04 18.47
CA GLU A 333 10.74 32.48 19.60
C GLU A 333 10.50 31.02 20.06
N VAL A 334 11.48 30.20 20.47
CA VAL A 334 12.83 30.41 21.03
C VAL A 334 13.66 29.15 20.74
N THR A 335 14.96 29.28 20.41
CA THR A 335 16.15 28.74 21.14
C THR A 335 17.34 28.54 20.20
N ASP A 336 18.34 29.40 20.45
CA ASP A 336 19.78 29.40 20.11
C ASP A 336 20.23 29.50 18.64
#